data_AF-A0AAV1QIN9-F1
#
_entry.id   AF-A0AAV1QIN9-F1
#
_cell.length_a   1.000
_cell.length_b   1.000
_cell.length_c   1.000
_cell.angle_alpha   90.00
_cell.angle_beta   90.00
_cell.angle_gamma   90.00
#
_symmetry.space_group_name_H-M   'P 1'
#
loop_
_entity.id
_entity.type
_entity.pdbx_description
1 polymer ?
#
loop_
_entity_poly.entity_id
_entity_poly.type
_entity_poly.pdbx_seq_one_letter_code
_entity_poly.pdbx_strand_id
1 'polypeptide(L)'
;QFLCSICLDVFTDPVTTPCGHNFCKNCINEHWNSDDQYLCPMCKKVFNSRPELHINTFMSEMVSKFRQEAQQKASSSSSEHQAAKPEVPCDV
;
A
#
# COMPACT_ATOMS: atom_id res chain seq x y z
N GLN A 1 4.66 5.33 3.12
CA GLN A 1 3.50 4.91 2.30
C GLN A 1 3.46 3.39 2.27
N PHE A 2 2.26 2.80 2.23
CA PHE A 2 2.05 1.34 2.29
C PHE A 2 2.12 0.65 0.92
N LEU A 3 3.02 1.12 0.04
CA LEU A 3 3.12 0.65 -1.34
C LEU A 3 4.30 -0.31 -1.52
N CYS A 4 4.06 -1.40 -2.24
CA CYS A 4 5.11 -2.29 -2.70
C CYS A 4 5.82 -1.68 -3.90
N SER A 5 7.15 -1.61 -3.85
CA SER A 5 7.95 -1.06 -4.95
C SER A 5 8.09 -1.98 -6.16
N ILE A 6 7.56 -3.21 -6.11
CA ILE A 6 7.55 -4.14 -7.25
C ILE A 6 6.26 -3.96 -8.06
N CYS A 7 5.09 -4.15 -7.44
CA CYS A 7 3.81 -4.00 -8.13
C CYS A 7 3.27 -2.57 -8.15
N LEU A 8 3.91 -1.64 -7.43
CA LEU A 8 3.53 -0.23 -7.28
C LEU A 8 2.13 -0.01 -6.68
N ASP A 9 1.57 -1.03 -6.03
CA ASP A 9 0.27 -1.01 -5.36
C ASP A 9 0.44 -1.22 -3.85
N VAL A 10 -0.62 -0.96 -3.10
CA VAL A 10 -0.68 -1.17 -1.65
C VAL A 10 -0.40 -2.64 -1.32
N PHE A 11 0.38 -2.88 -0.26
CA PHE A 11 0.78 -4.23 0.12
C PHE A 11 -0.39 -5.21 0.24
N THR A 12 -0.17 -6.41 -0.31
CA THR A 12 -0.96 -7.63 -0.08
C THR A 12 -0.02 -8.64 0.57
N ASP A 13 -0.39 -9.16 1.74
CA ASP A 13 0.45 -10.03 2.56
C ASP A 13 1.89 -9.49 2.69
N PRO A 14 2.08 -8.32 3.32
CA PRO A 14 3.40 -7.70 3.41
C PRO A 14 4.38 -8.61 4.13
N VAL A 15 5.60 -8.71 3.63
CA VAL A 15 6.72 -9.42 4.24
C VAL A 15 7.92 -8.49 4.37
N THR A 16 8.74 -8.69 5.40
CA THR A 16 9.97 -7.92 5.62
C THR A 16 11.18 -8.78 5.31
N THR A 17 12.02 -8.32 4.40
CA THR A 17 13.32 -8.96 4.13
C THR A 17 14.30 -8.72 5.29
N PRO A 18 15.37 -9.53 5.45
CA PRO A 18 16.38 -9.31 6.50
C PRO A 18 17.13 -7.96 6.41
N CYS A 19 17.00 -7.24 5.29
CA CYS A 19 17.54 -5.88 5.14
C CYS A 19 16.55 -4.78 5.55
N GLY A 20 15.36 -5.13 6.04
CA GLY A 20 14.34 -4.19 6.54
C GLY A 20 13.35 -3.66 5.50
N HIS A 21 13.51 -3.99 4.22
CA HIS A 21 12.57 -3.57 3.17
C HIS A 21 11.36 -4.50 3.08
N ASN A 22 10.21 -3.90 2.75
CA ASN A 22 8.90 -4.56 2.74
C ASN A 22 8.38 -4.71 1.31
N PHE A 23 7.78 -5.86 1.01
CA PHE A 23 7.19 -6.19 -0.29
C PHE A 23 5.92 -7.03 -0.10
N CYS A 24 5.07 -7.12 -1.13
CA CYS A 24 4.04 -8.17 -1.16
C CYS A 24 4.73 -9.54 -1.20
N LYS A 25 4.21 -10.52 -0.46
CA LYS A 25 4.78 -11.88 -0.42
C LYS A 25 4.93 -12.48 -1.82
N ASN A 26 3.93 -12.35 -2.68
CA ASN A 26 3.99 -12.89 -4.03
C ASN A 26 5.08 -12.19 -4.86
N CYS A 27 5.11 -10.85 -4.84
CA CYS A 27 6.03 -10.06 -5.66
C CYS A 27 7.52 -10.35 -5.37
N ILE A 28 7.91 -10.44 -4.09
CA ILE A 28 9.32 -10.73 -3.76
C ILE A 28 9.68 -12.18 -4.08
N ASN A 29 8.74 -13.12 -3.95
CA ASN A 29 8.96 -14.51 -4.30
C ASN A 29 9.11 -14.70 -5.81
N GLU A 30 8.28 -14.03 -6.62
CA GLU A 30 8.41 -14.03 -8.09
C GLU A 30 9.74 -13.41 -8.53
N HIS A 31 10.13 -12.27 -7.95
CA HIS A 31 11.42 -11.64 -8.23
C HIS A 31 12.59 -12.60 -7.99
N TRP A 32 12.63 -13.26 -6.83
CA TRP A 32 13.66 -14.25 -6.51
C TRP A 32 13.56 -15.57 -7.27
N ASN A 33 12.43 -15.88 -7.90
CA ASN A 33 12.31 -17.04 -8.79
C ASN A 33 12.85 -16.74 -10.19
N SER A 34 12.89 -15.47 -10.59
CA SER A 34 13.32 -15.04 -11.94
C SER A 34 14.78 -14.62 -12.03
N ASP A 35 15.46 -14.46 -10.91
CA ASP A 35 16.83 -13.94 -10.82
C ASP A 35 17.77 -15.05 -10.31
N ASP A 36 19.02 -15.06 -10.79
CA ASP A 36 20.05 -16.00 -10.33
C ASP A 36 20.50 -15.68 -8.89
N GLN A 37 20.17 -14.48 -8.39
CA GLN A 37 20.53 -14.02 -7.05
C GLN A 37 19.31 -13.63 -6.21
N TYR A 38 19.37 -13.89 -4.91
CA TYR A 38 18.39 -13.40 -3.94
C TYR A 38 18.68 -11.94 -3.59
N LEU A 39 18.48 -11.04 -4.54
CA LEU A 39 18.75 -9.62 -4.38
C LEU A 39 17.52 -8.87 -3.83
N CYS A 40 17.73 -7.89 -2.95
CA CYS A 40 16.67 -6.98 -2.52
C CYS A 40 16.40 -5.94 -3.63
N PRO A 41 15.16 -5.84 -4.16
CA PRO A 41 14.83 -4.86 -5.21
C PRO A 41 15.16 -3.41 -4.85
N MET A 42 15.08 -3.05 -3.56
CA MET A 42 15.24 -1.67 -3.06
C MET A 42 16.69 -1.27 -2.85
N CYS A 43 17.42 -1.98 -1.98
CA CYS A 43 18.79 -1.60 -1.59
C CYS A 43 19.88 -2.44 -2.24
N LYS A 44 19.50 -3.38 -3.13
CA LYS A 44 20.43 -4.25 -3.86
C LYS A 44 21.30 -5.16 -2.98
N LYS A 45 20.96 -5.31 -1.69
CA LYS A 45 21.62 -6.30 -0.83
C LYS A 45 21.35 -7.72 -1.36
N VAL A 46 22.40 -8.49 -1.54
CA VAL A 46 22.35 -9.90 -1.93
C VAL A 46 22.26 -10.78 -0.69
N PHE A 47 21.43 -11.80 -0.72
CA PHE A 47 21.38 -12.87 0.28
C PHE A 47 22.00 -14.15 -0.30
N ASN A 48 22.81 -14.85 0.50
CA ASN A 48 23.52 -16.06 0.05
C ASN A 48 22.58 -17.27 -0.15
N SER A 49 21.40 -17.24 0.47
CA SER A 49 20.33 -18.24 0.34
C SER A 49 18.99 -17.52 0.36
N ARG A 50 17.94 -18.21 -0.12
CA ARG A 50 16.59 -17.65 -0.12
C ARG A 50 16.13 -17.42 1.31
N PRO A 51 15.87 -16.17 1.73
CA PRO A 51 15.34 -15.91 3.06
C PRO A 51 13.95 -16.52 3.23
N GLU A 52 13.70 -17.13 4.38
CA GLU A 52 12.35 -17.53 4.77
C GLU A 52 11.57 -16.28 5.20
N LEU A 53 10.43 -16.03 4.55
CA LEU A 53 9.63 -14.84 4.76
C LEU A 53 8.25 -15.17 5.34
N HIS A 54 7.96 -14.52 6.47
CA HIS A 54 6.67 -14.57 7.14
C HIS A 54 5.92 -13.25 6.94
N ILE A 55 4.59 -13.32 6.97
CA ILE A 55 3.76 -12.12 6.90
C ILE A 55 4.08 -11.22 8.09
N ASN A 56 4.39 -9.97 7.81
CA ASN A 56 4.54 -8.93 8.81
C ASN A 56 3.14 -8.46 9.23
N THR A 57 2.63 -9.07 10.30
CA THR A 57 1.29 -8.81 10.84
C THR A 57 1.10 -7.34 11.22
N PHE A 58 2.11 -6.71 11.81
CA PHE A 58 2.07 -5.28 12.14
C PHE A 58 1.88 -4.40 10.91
N MET A 59 2.64 -4.66 9.84
CA MET A 59 2.45 -3.93 8.58
C MET A 59 1.09 -4.21 7.95
N SER A 60 0.60 -5.45 8.02
CA SER A 60 -0.74 -5.82 7.53
C SER A 60 -1.85 -5.06 8.26
N GLU A 61 -1.76 -4.96 9.59
CA GLU A 61 -2.70 -4.17 10.40
C GLU A 61 -2.67 -2.69 10.04
N MET A 62 -1.48 -2.11 9.84
CA MET A 62 -1.35 -0.71 9.45
C MET A 62 -1.92 -0.44 8.05
N VAL A 63 -1.70 -1.33 7.09
CA VAL A 63 -2.32 -1.26 5.76
C VAL A 63 -3.85 -1.30 5.87
N SER A 64 -4.37 -2.19 6.71
CA SER A 64 -5.82 -2.33 6.93
C SER A 64 -6.45 -1.05 7.49
N LYS A 65 -5.85 -0.49 8.56
CA LYS A 65 -6.29 0.79 9.16
C LYS A 65 -6.27 1.92 8.15
N PHE A 66 -5.18 2.02 7.37
CA PHE A 66 -5.06 3.04 6.33
C PHE A 66 -6.17 2.95 5.28
N ARG A 67 -6.52 1.74 4.83
CA ARG A 67 -7.63 1.52 3.88
C ARG A 67 -8.98 1.89 4.49
N GLN A 68 -9.22 1.55 5.76
CA GLN A 68 -10.46 1.91 6.47
C GLN A 68 -10.63 3.43 6.59
N GLU A 69 -9.57 4.15 6.99
CA GLU A 69 -9.59 5.62 7.10
C GLU A 69 -9.86 6.28 5.74
N ALA A 70 -9.28 5.76 4.66
CA ALA A 70 -9.53 6.25 3.31
C ALA A 70 -11.00 6.04 2.88
N GLN A 71 -11.60 4.90 3.21
CA GLN A 71 -13.01 4.59 2.92
C GLN A 71 -13.99 5.44 3.73
N GLN A 72 -13.67 5.72 4.99
CA GLN A 72 -14.48 6.60 5.84
C GLN A 72 -14.52 8.03 5.29
N LYS A 73 -13.36 8.56 4.87
CA LYS A 73 -13.27 9.90 4.25
C LYS A 73 -14.03 9.99 2.92
N ALA A 74 -13.99 8.94 2.11
CA ALA A 74 -14.74 8.90 0.86
C ALA A 74 -16.26 8.91 1.11
N SER A 75 -16.73 8.12 2.09
CA SER A 75 -18.15 8.01 2.44
C SER A 75 -18.72 9.27 3.09
N SER A 76 -17.92 9.99 3.88
CA SER A 76 -18.34 11.24 4.54
C SER A 76 -18.48 12.43 3.59
N SER A 77 -17.96 12.34 2.37
CA SER A 77 -18.07 13.42 1.37
C SER A 77 -19.37 13.42 0.57
N SER A 78 -20.20 12.37 0.69
CA SER A 78 -21.43 12.20 -0.11
C SER A 78 -22.69 12.82 0.51
N SER A 79 -22.60 13.47 1.68
CA SER A 79 -23.78 13.95 2.43
C SER A 79 -23.94 15.47 2.52
N GLU A 80 -23.07 16.28 1.90
CA GLU A 80 -23.15 17.74 2.00
C GLU A 80 -23.08 18.43 0.63
N HIS A 81 -24.15 18.31 -0.17
CA HIS A 81 -24.51 19.34 -1.16
C HIS A 81 -26.03 19.55 -1.20
N GLN A 82 -26.61 19.93 -0.05
CA GLN A 82 -27.75 20.85 -0.04
C GLN A 82 -27.24 22.21 0.43
N ALA A 83 -26.80 23.02 -0.51
CA ALA A 83 -26.78 24.46 -0.34
C ALA A 83 -27.66 25.04 -1.44
N ALA A 84 -28.94 25.20 -1.13
CA ALA A 84 -29.85 26.01 -1.92
C ALA A 84 -29.21 27.40 -2.08
N LYS A 85 -28.84 27.77 -3.31
CA LYS A 85 -28.53 29.16 -3.64
C LYS A 85 -29.81 29.97 -3.41
N PRO A 86 -29.81 31.04 -2.60
CA PRO A 86 -30.88 32.01 -2.66
C PRO A 86 -30.80 32.70 -4.03
N GLU A 87 -31.87 32.61 -4.82
CA GLU A 87 -32.04 33.44 -6.00
C GLU A 87 -32.20 34.90 -5.53
N VAL A 88 -31.25 35.75 -5.89
CA VAL A 88 -31.33 37.20 -5.70
C VAL A 88 -32.13 37.76 -6.87
N PRO A 89 -33.32 38.36 -6.66
CA PRO A 89 -34.03 39.06 -7.72
C PRO A 89 -33.25 40.35 -8.03
N CYS A 90 -32.80 40.49 -9.28
CA CYS A 90 -32.30 41.76 -9.77
C CYS A 90 -33.51 42.66 -10.08
N ASP A 91 -33.69 43.73 -9.32
CA ASP A 91 -34.62 44.81 -9.69
C ASP A 91 -34.05 45.62 -10.87
N VAL A 92 -34.99 46.07 -11.71
CA VAL A 92 -34.94 46.62 -13.08
C VAL A 92 -33.86 47.68 -13.37
#